data_AF-A0A9E1YMS4-F1
#
_entry.id   AF-A0A9E1YMS4-F1
#
_cell.length_a   1.000
_cell.length_b   1.000
_cell.length_c   1.000
_cell.angle_alpha   90.00
_cell.angle_beta   90.00
_cell.angle_gamma   90.00
#
_symmetry.space_group_name_H-M   'P 1'
#
loop_
_entity.id
_entity.type
_entity.pdbx_description
1 polymer ?
#
loop_
_entity_poly.entity_id
_entity_poly.type
_entity_poly.pdbx_seq_one_letter_code
_entity_poly.pdbx_strand_id
1 'polypeptide(L)'
;MMISIIRKLGPGLLFAGAAIGVSHLVQSTRAGADFGFGLLWALILSNLFKYPFFLFGPKYSLATNESLLDGYYKLGKYVLLIYLFLSLITMFTIQSAVTIVTAGLAIELFGITSNITAWACIIIAICLFVLLIGKYKLLDNLMKFVIIILAVSTLLAVFFAGFDTTNSFELTQVFPKETIEIAFLVAFMGWMPAPLDVSVWQSIWTLEKKKKEKNIN
;
A
#
# COMPACT_ATOMS: atom_id res chain seq x y z
N MET A 1 -1.67 -21.53 -21.80
CA MET A 1 -2.56 -21.37 -20.62
C MET A 1 -1.94 -20.52 -19.51
N MET A 2 -0.71 -20.82 -19.06
CA MET A 2 -0.01 -20.08 -17.97
C MET A 2 0.23 -18.59 -18.26
N ILE A 3 0.56 -18.23 -19.51
CA ILE A 3 0.74 -16.84 -19.96
C ILE A 3 -0.57 -16.02 -19.85
N SER A 4 -1.74 -16.65 -20.02
CA SER A 4 -3.05 -15.98 -19.89
C SER A 4 -3.37 -15.62 -18.44
N ILE A 5 -3.00 -16.48 -17.48
CA ILE A 5 -3.18 -16.23 -16.04
C ILE A 5 -2.27 -15.09 -15.59
N ILE A 6 -1.00 -15.12 -15.98
CA ILE A 6 -0.03 -14.07 -15.66
C ILE A 6 -0.47 -12.72 -16.25
N ARG A 7 -1.01 -12.70 -17.47
CA ARG A 7 -1.53 -11.48 -18.08
C ARG A 7 -2.73 -10.93 -17.31
N LYS A 8 -3.58 -11.77 -16.71
CA LYS A 8 -4.74 -11.38 -15.88
C LYS A 8 -4.34 -10.75 -14.53
N LEU A 9 -3.14 -11.00 -14.01
CA LEU A 9 -2.68 -10.45 -12.72
C LEU A 9 -2.35 -8.94 -12.73
N GLY A 10 -2.23 -8.29 -13.89
CA GLY A 10 -1.76 -6.89 -14.00
C GLY A 10 -2.32 -5.87 -12.96
N PRO A 11 -3.65 -5.68 -12.81
CA PRO A 11 -4.22 -4.72 -11.87
C PRO A 11 -4.02 -5.15 -10.41
N GLY A 12 -3.95 -6.46 -10.16
CA GLY A 12 -3.62 -7.02 -8.85
C GLY A 12 -2.15 -6.81 -8.47
N LEU A 13 -1.24 -6.89 -9.44
CA LEU A 13 0.19 -6.62 -9.23
C LEU A 13 0.44 -5.12 -8.99
N LEU A 14 -0.24 -4.25 -9.75
CA LEU A 14 -0.23 -2.80 -9.54
C LEU A 14 -0.78 -2.44 -8.16
N PHE A 15 -1.87 -3.08 -7.75
CA PHE A 15 -2.41 -2.94 -6.40
C PHE A 15 -1.43 -3.43 -5.33
N ALA A 16 -0.85 -4.61 -5.49
CA ALA A 16 0.14 -5.13 -4.55
C ALA A 16 1.34 -4.17 -4.42
N GLY A 17 1.83 -3.63 -5.54
CA GLY A 17 2.89 -2.63 -5.52
C GLY A 17 2.49 -1.31 -4.85
N ALA A 18 1.24 -0.87 -4.99
CA ALA A 18 0.74 0.32 -4.31
C ALA A 18 0.45 0.07 -2.81
N ALA A 19 0.10 -1.16 -2.43
CA ALA A 19 -0.25 -1.53 -1.05
C ALA A 19 0.98 -1.84 -0.19
N ILE A 20 2.05 -2.37 -0.79
CA ILE A 20 3.27 -2.75 -0.09
C ILE A 20 4.17 -1.51 0.07
N GLY A 21 4.17 -0.94 1.26
CA GLY A 21 4.98 0.23 1.62
C GLY A 21 5.07 0.41 3.13
N VAL A 22 4.82 1.62 3.63
CA VAL A 22 4.91 1.98 5.07
C VAL A 22 4.08 1.03 5.96
N SER A 23 2.89 0.60 5.51
CA SER A 23 2.03 -0.34 6.25
C SER A 23 2.71 -1.69 6.54
N HIS A 24 3.50 -2.20 5.60
CA HIS A 24 4.16 -3.50 5.72
C HIS A 24 5.58 -3.37 6.30
N LEU A 25 6.35 -2.37 5.87
CA LEU A 25 7.75 -2.23 6.24
C LEU A 25 7.97 -1.57 7.60
N VAL A 26 7.03 -0.73 8.02
CA VAL A 26 7.16 0.05 9.26
C VAL A 26 6.07 -0.32 10.24
N GLN A 27 4.80 -0.28 9.83
CA GLN A 27 3.71 -0.52 10.78
C GLN A 27 3.62 -2.00 11.19
N SER A 28 3.73 -2.94 10.24
CA SER A 28 3.66 -4.38 10.57
C SER A 28 4.91 -4.89 11.31
N THR A 29 6.11 -4.39 10.96
CA THR A 29 7.35 -4.72 11.68
C THR A 29 7.35 -4.13 13.09
N ARG A 30 6.89 -2.89 13.25
CA ARG A 30 6.68 -2.27 14.56
C ARG A 30 5.61 -3.00 15.38
N ALA A 31 4.50 -3.39 14.78
CA ALA A 31 3.47 -4.18 15.47
C ALA A 31 4.05 -5.50 16.01
N GLY A 32 4.90 -6.18 15.23
CA GLY A 32 5.60 -7.38 15.66
C GLY A 32 6.64 -7.13 16.75
N ALA A 33 7.37 -6.01 16.70
CA ALA A 33 8.37 -5.65 17.70
C ALA A 33 7.74 -5.21 19.04
N ASP A 34 6.70 -4.37 18.99
CA ASP A 34 6.07 -3.77 20.17
C ASP A 34 5.06 -4.73 20.82
N PHE A 35 4.36 -5.57 20.04
CA PHE A 35 3.26 -6.42 20.52
C PHE A 35 3.42 -7.91 20.20
N GLY A 36 4.52 -8.36 19.59
CA GLY A 36 4.68 -9.74 19.16
C GLY A 36 3.57 -10.20 18.21
N PHE A 37 2.93 -11.32 18.54
CA PHE A 37 1.75 -11.83 17.82
C PHE A 37 0.42 -11.26 18.36
N GLY A 38 0.47 -10.29 19.27
CA GLY A 38 -0.67 -9.75 19.99
C GLY A 38 -1.70 -9.02 19.12
N LEU A 39 -1.27 -8.46 17.99
CA LEU A 39 -2.13 -7.71 17.06
C LEU A 39 -2.54 -8.51 15.82
N LEU A 40 -2.35 -9.83 15.79
CA LEU A 40 -2.77 -10.68 14.67
C LEU A 40 -4.28 -10.58 14.41
N TRP A 41 -5.10 -10.52 15.47
CA TRP A 41 -6.54 -10.30 15.34
C TRP A 41 -6.87 -9.01 14.57
N ALA A 42 -6.18 -7.91 14.89
CA ALA A 42 -6.39 -6.62 14.25
C ALA A 42 -6.01 -6.65 12.77
N LEU A 43 -4.87 -7.29 12.45
CA LEU A 43 -4.44 -7.52 11.07
C LEU A 43 -5.48 -8.30 10.25
N ILE A 44 -5.99 -9.40 10.81
CA ILE A 44 -7.00 -10.24 10.14
C ILE A 44 -8.30 -9.45 9.93
N LEU A 45 -8.79 -8.75 10.95
CA LEU A 45 -10.00 -7.94 10.84
C LEU A 45 -9.86 -6.81 9.82
N SER A 46 -8.72 -6.12 9.81
CA SER A 46 -8.46 -5.07 8.81
C SER A 46 -8.52 -5.59 7.38
N ASN A 47 -7.95 -6.77 7.12
CA ASN A 47 -8.05 -7.39 5.80
C ASN A 47 -9.49 -7.84 5.48
N LEU A 48 -10.17 -8.47 6.45
CA LEU A 48 -11.53 -8.97 6.29
C LEU A 48 -12.52 -7.84 5.96
N PHE A 49 -12.52 -6.75 6.74
CA PHE A 49 -13.48 -5.65 6.56
C PHE A 49 -13.19 -4.78 5.34
N LYS A 50 -11.93 -4.67 4.93
CA LYS A 50 -11.57 -3.88 3.74
C LYS A 50 -11.68 -4.65 2.44
N TYR A 51 -11.62 -5.98 2.49
CA TYR A 51 -11.69 -6.84 1.30
C TYR A 51 -12.87 -6.52 0.37
N PRO A 52 -14.12 -6.32 0.86
CA PRO A 52 -15.24 -5.94 -0.01
C PRO A 52 -14.96 -4.69 -0.83
N PHE A 53 -14.35 -3.65 -0.26
CA PHE A 53 -14.06 -2.40 -0.96
C PHE A 53 -13.07 -2.60 -2.11
N PHE A 54 -12.00 -3.37 -1.88
CA PHE A 54 -11.03 -3.71 -2.93
C PHE A 54 -11.60 -4.67 -3.97
N LEU A 55 -12.54 -5.53 -3.58
CA LEU A 55 -13.22 -6.44 -4.50
C LEU A 55 -14.18 -5.69 -5.44
N PHE A 56 -14.92 -4.71 -4.90
CA PHE A 56 -15.93 -3.97 -5.66
C PHE A 56 -15.34 -2.99 -6.66
N GLY A 57 -14.13 -2.45 -6.45
CA GLY A 57 -13.46 -1.58 -7.42
C GLY A 57 -13.34 -2.22 -8.82
N PRO A 58 -12.60 -3.32 -8.98
CA PRO A 58 -12.50 -4.03 -10.25
C PRO A 58 -13.82 -4.65 -10.72
N LYS A 59 -14.63 -5.21 -9.81
CA LYS A 59 -15.92 -5.84 -10.18
C LYS A 59 -16.88 -4.84 -10.81
N TYR A 60 -17.01 -3.65 -10.23
CA TYR A 60 -17.84 -2.59 -10.78
C TYR A 60 -17.41 -2.26 -12.20
N SER A 61 -16.13 -1.94 -12.41
CA SER A 61 -15.61 -1.57 -13.73
C SER A 61 -15.69 -2.66 -14.78
N LEU A 62 -15.58 -3.93 -14.39
CA LEU A 62 -15.77 -5.04 -15.31
C LEU A 62 -17.24 -5.19 -15.74
N ALA A 63 -18.18 -4.98 -14.82
CA ALA A 63 -19.61 -5.12 -15.06
C ALA A 63 -20.23 -3.93 -15.81
N THR A 64 -19.83 -2.71 -15.49
CA THR A 64 -20.45 -1.48 -16.03
C THR A 64 -19.67 -0.85 -17.19
N ASN A 65 -18.40 -1.23 -17.39
CA ASN A 65 -17.43 -0.51 -18.24
C ASN A 65 -17.15 0.93 -17.79
N GLU A 66 -17.43 1.27 -16.54
CA GLU A 66 -17.26 2.60 -15.98
C GLU A 66 -16.37 2.55 -14.73
N SER A 67 -15.74 3.67 -14.37
CA SER A 67 -14.92 3.76 -13.17
C SER A 67 -15.79 3.98 -11.94
N LEU A 68 -15.26 3.76 -10.74
CA LEU A 68 -15.98 4.12 -9.51
C LEU A 68 -16.27 5.63 -9.43
N LEU A 69 -15.48 6.49 -10.09
CA LEU A 69 -15.76 7.93 -10.19
C LEU A 69 -17.03 8.20 -10.99
N ASP A 70 -17.22 7.49 -12.10
CA ASP A 70 -18.46 7.57 -12.88
C ASP A 70 -19.64 7.06 -12.06
N GLY A 71 -19.44 6.01 -11.27
CA GLY A 71 -20.42 5.51 -10.30
C GLY A 71 -20.79 6.56 -9.25
N TYR A 72 -19.81 7.26 -8.67
CA TYR A 72 -20.05 8.37 -7.75
C TYR A 72 -20.79 9.53 -8.42
N TYR A 73 -20.46 9.84 -9.67
CA TYR A 73 -21.18 10.85 -10.44
C TYR A 73 -22.65 10.47 -10.65
N LYS A 74 -22.96 9.18 -10.91
CA LYS A 74 -24.33 8.66 -11.04
C LYS A 74 -25.14 8.74 -9.74
N LEU A 75 -24.49 8.60 -8.59
CA LEU A 75 -25.12 8.81 -7.28
C LEU A 75 -25.41 10.30 -7.01
N GLY A 76 -24.62 11.19 -7.61
CA GLY A 76 -24.86 12.62 -7.61
C GLY A 76 -23.56 13.43 -7.60
N LYS A 77 -23.60 14.63 -8.19
CA LYS A 77 -22.45 15.54 -8.26
C LYS A 77 -21.84 15.86 -6.88
N TYR A 78 -22.67 15.88 -5.84
CA TYR A 78 -22.22 16.13 -4.47
C TYR A 78 -21.33 15.00 -3.92
N VAL A 79 -21.59 13.74 -4.29
CA VAL A 79 -20.75 12.58 -3.89
C VAL A 79 -19.36 12.70 -4.52
N LEU A 80 -19.30 13.09 -5.80
CA LEU A 80 -18.04 13.35 -6.48
C LEU A 80 -17.26 14.50 -5.83
N LEU A 81 -17.96 15.56 -5.40
CA LEU A 81 -17.35 16.69 -4.70
C LEU A 81 -16.79 16.29 -3.33
N ILE A 82 -17.53 15.49 -2.56
CA ILE A 82 -17.03 14.92 -1.30
C ILE A 82 -15.78 14.09 -1.55
N TYR A 83 -15.82 13.20 -2.55
CA TYR A 83 -14.67 12.37 -2.90
C TYR A 83 -13.46 13.24 -3.29
N LEU A 84 -13.66 14.29 -4.08
CA LEU A 84 -12.59 15.23 -4.45
C LEU A 84 -11.97 15.87 -3.21
N PHE A 85 -12.79 16.37 -2.29
CA PHE A 85 -12.30 16.99 -1.06
C PHE A 85 -11.55 16.01 -0.16
N LEU A 86 -12.08 14.79 -0.02
CA LEU A 86 -11.42 13.70 0.70
C LEU A 86 -10.08 13.33 0.05
N SER A 87 -10.04 13.26 -1.29
CA SER A 87 -8.83 12.96 -2.05
C SER A 87 -7.76 14.04 -1.86
N LEU A 88 -8.14 15.32 -1.82
CA LEU A 88 -7.21 16.41 -1.55
C LEU A 88 -6.60 16.33 -0.15
N ILE A 89 -7.41 16.08 0.88
CA ILE A 89 -6.93 15.96 2.26
C ILE A 89 -6.01 14.74 2.42
N THR A 90 -6.44 13.60 1.88
CA THR A 90 -5.69 12.34 1.99
C THR A 90 -4.37 12.41 1.22
N MET A 91 -4.33 13.06 0.06
CA MET A 91 -3.09 13.24 -0.72
C MET A 91 -1.97 13.88 0.10
N PHE A 92 -2.23 15.01 0.77
CA PHE A 92 -1.20 15.67 1.59
C PHE A 92 -0.77 14.82 2.78
N THR A 93 -1.73 14.13 3.40
CA THR A 93 -1.47 13.27 4.56
C THR A 93 -0.61 12.06 4.17
N ILE A 94 -0.97 11.37 3.09
CA ILE A 94 -0.23 10.23 2.55
C ILE A 94 1.17 10.68 2.11
N GLN A 95 1.27 11.78 1.37
CA GLN A 95 2.56 12.29 0.90
C GLN A 95 3.48 12.65 2.07
N SER A 96 2.97 13.33 3.09
CA SER A 96 3.74 13.68 4.29
C SER A 96 4.21 12.44 5.04
N ALA A 97 3.29 11.51 5.32
CA ALA A 97 3.60 10.28 6.07
C ALA A 97 4.65 9.43 5.35
N VAL A 98 4.48 9.17 4.05
CA VAL A 98 5.42 8.36 3.26
C VAL A 98 6.79 9.04 3.16
N THR A 99 6.82 10.36 2.95
CA THR A 99 8.09 11.10 2.82
C THR A 99 8.86 11.11 4.15
N ILE A 100 8.21 11.42 5.26
CA ILE A 100 8.84 11.48 6.60
C ILE A 100 9.37 10.11 7.00
N VAL A 101 8.57 9.06 6.80
CA VAL A 101 8.99 7.69 7.13
C VAL A 101 10.18 7.26 6.28
N THR A 102 10.15 7.54 4.98
CA THR A 102 11.27 7.21 4.08
C THR A 102 12.52 8.01 4.42
N ALA A 103 12.38 9.29 4.77
CA ALA A 103 13.47 10.12 5.24
C ALA A 103 14.07 9.60 6.55
N GLY A 104 13.24 9.18 7.51
CA GLY A 104 13.70 8.54 8.74
C GLY A 104 14.52 7.29 8.48
N LEU A 105 14.04 6.40 7.60
CA LEU A 105 14.80 5.22 7.19
C LEU A 105 16.12 5.57 6.48
N ALA A 106 16.14 6.64 5.67
CA ALA A 106 17.35 7.09 4.98
C ALA A 106 18.40 7.65 5.95
N ILE A 107 17.98 8.34 7.02
CA ILE A 107 18.88 8.81 8.09
C ILE A 107 19.60 7.62 8.71
N GLU A 108 18.85 6.59 9.13
CA GLU A 108 19.41 5.40 9.78
C GLU A 108 20.30 4.58 8.83
N LEU A 109 19.95 4.50 7.54
CA LEU A 109 20.68 3.69 6.58
C LEU A 109 21.99 4.34 6.09
N PHE A 110 21.97 5.65 5.84
CA PHE A 110 23.09 6.34 5.20
C PHE A 110 23.94 7.18 6.15
N GLY A 111 23.36 7.67 7.26
CA GLY A 111 24.09 8.45 8.27
C GLY A 111 24.71 9.78 7.79
N ILE A 112 24.41 10.24 6.56
CA ILE A 112 25.04 11.44 5.95
C ILE A 112 24.57 12.73 6.63
N THR A 113 23.28 12.81 6.95
CA THR A 113 22.68 13.95 7.65
C THR A 113 21.55 13.46 8.54
N SER A 114 21.43 14.04 9.72
CA SER A 114 20.32 13.81 10.66
C SER A 114 19.12 14.74 10.38
N ASN A 115 19.22 15.62 9.38
CA ASN A 115 18.14 16.54 9.05
C ASN A 115 17.08 15.85 8.19
N ILE A 116 15.92 15.58 8.80
CA ILE A 116 14.78 14.93 8.12
C ILE A 116 14.23 15.73 6.94
N THR A 117 14.25 17.06 7.03
CA THR A 117 13.78 17.94 5.96
C THR A 117 14.71 17.88 4.75
N ALA A 118 16.02 17.81 4.98
CA ALA A 118 16.99 17.67 3.90
C ALA A 118 16.77 16.35 3.13
N TRP A 119 16.62 15.24 3.85
CA TRP A 119 16.28 13.94 3.24
C TRP A 119 14.95 13.95 2.51
N ALA A 120 13.91 14.55 3.10
CA ALA A 120 12.61 14.69 2.44
C ALA A 120 12.73 15.42 1.09
N CYS A 121 13.45 16.55 1.05
CA CYS A 121 13.71 17.29 -0.18
C CYS A 121 14.48 16.45 -1.21
N ILE A 122 15.52 15.74 -0.78
CA ILE A 122 16.31 14.86 -1.65
C ILE A 122 15.44 13.75 -2.25
N ILE A 123 14.64 13.07 -1.42
CA ILE A 123 13.76 11.98 -1.85
C ILE A 123 12.72 12.50 -2.86
N ILE A 124 12.07 13.63 -2.57
CA ILE A 124 11.10 14.24 -3.49
C ILE A 124 11.77 14.62 -4.82
N ALA A 125 12.97 15.18 -4.78
CA ALA A 125 13.71 15.55 -5.99
C ALA A 125 14.07 14.31 -6.83
N ILE A 126 14.51 13.21 -6.20
CA ILE A 126 14.78 11.94 -6.88
C ILE A 126 13.50 11.40 -7.52
N CYS A 127 12.39 11.35 -6.77
CA CYS A 127 11.10 10.90 -7.30
C CYS A 127 10.65 11.74 -8.50
N LEU A 128 10.79 13.06 -8.43
CA LEU A 128 10.48 13.96 -9.54
C LEU A 128 11.35 13.66 -10.77
N PHE A 129 12.65 13.50 -10.58
CA PHE A 129 13.59 13.21 -11.66
C PHE A 129 13.30 11.87 -12.35
N VAL A 130 13.02 10.83 -11.56
CA VAL A 130 12.61 9.50 -12.03
C VAL A 130 11.34 9.60 -12.88
N LEU A 131 10.34 10.38 -12.45
CA LEU A 131 9.10 10.59 -13.18
C LEU A 131 9.30 11.38 -14.49
N LEU A 132 10.14 12.41 -14.48
CA LEU A 132 10.42 13.25 -15.66
C LEU A 132 11.14 12.47 -16.77
N ILE A 133 12.13 11.65 -16.42
CA ILE A 133 12.93 10.89 -17.41
C ILE A 133 12.21 9.62 -17.86
N GLY A 134 11.80 8.81 -16.89
CA GLY A 134 11.39 7.43 -17.13
C GLY A 134 9.92 7.26 -17.52
N LYS A 135 9.11 8.31 -17.31
CA LYS A 135 7.65 8.29 -17.42
C LYS A 135 7.09 7.07 -16.65
N TYR A 136 5.94 6.57 -17.08
CA TYR A 136 5.27 5.44 -16.43
C TYR A 136 6.04 4.11 -16.55
N LYS A 137 6.81 3.90 -17.63
CA LYS A 137 7.42 2.59 -17.94
C LYS A 137 8.58 2.27 -16.99
N LEU A 138 9.42 3.25 -16.66
CA LEU A 138 10.52 3.06 -15.71
C LEU A 138 9.99 2.82 -14.30
N LEU A 139 8.97 3.59 -13.89
CA LEU A 139 8.31 3.41 -12.59
C LEU A 139 7.73 2.00 -12.44
N ASP A 140 6.97 1.52 -13.45
CA ASP A 140 6.35 0.18 -13.42
C ASP A 140 7.41 -0.94 -13.32
N ASN A 141 8.53 -0.81 -14.04
CA ASN A 141 9.61 -1.81 -13.98
C ASN A 141 10.37 -1.78 -12.65
N LEU A 142 10.67 -0.59 -12.13
CA LEU A 142 11.35 -0.41 -10.84
C LEU A 142 10.49 -0.98 -9.70
N MET A 143 9.20 -0.69 -9.69
CA MET A 143 8.26 -1.21 -8.68
C MET A 143 8.26 -2.74 -8.66
N LYS A 144 8.18 -3.41 -9.82
CA LYS A 144 8.24 -4.89 -9.89
C LYS A 144 9.53 -5.42 -9.28
N PHE A 145 10.66 -4.81 -9.61
CA PHE A 145 11.96 -5.21 -9.09
C PHE A 145 12.03 -5.06 -7.56
N VAL A 146 11.61 -3.91 -7.03
CA VAL A 146 11.58 -3.64 -5.57
C VAL A 146 10.68 -4.63 -4.83
N ILE A 147 9.49 -4.92 -5.35
CA ILE A 147 8.55 -5.88 -4.72
C ILE A 147 9.15 -7.29 -4.67
N ILE A 148 9.81 -7.74 -5.74
CA ILE A 148 10.42 -9.07 -5.79
C ILE A 148 11.55 -9.15 -4.76
N ILE A 149 12.45 -8.17 -4.74
CA ILE A 149 13.54 -8.12 -3.74
C ILE A 149 12.96 -8.13 -2.34
N LEU A 150 11.94 -7.31 -2.10
CA LEU A 150 11.34 -7.21 -0.79
C LEU A 150 10.74 -8.55 -0.36
N ALA A 151 9.93 -9.19 -1.21
CA ALA A 151 9.33 -10.48 -0.92
C ALA A 151 10.39 -11.54 -0.58
N VAL A 152 11.47 -11.62 -1.38
CA VAL A 152 12.58 -12.54 -1.12
C VAL A 152 13.27 -12.21 0.20
N SER A 153 13.56 -10.93 0.47
CA SER A 153 14.21 -10.50 1.72
C SER A 153 13.36 -10.80 2.95
N THR A 154 12.03 -10.61 2.88
CA THR A 154 11.12 -10.92 3.98
C THR A 154 11.05 -12.43 4.22
N LEU A 155 11.00 -13.25 3.17
CA LEU A 155 11.02 -14.71 3.31
C LEU A 155 12.32 -15.20 3.94
N LEU A 156 13.47 -14.64 3.53
CA LEU A 156 14.76 -14.94 4.15
C LEU A 156 14.80 -14.50 5.61
N ALA A 157 14.31 -13.31 5.93
CA ALA A 157 14.25 -12.81 7.31
C ALA A 157 13.40 -13.71 8.21
N VAL A 158 12.22 -14.15 7.73
CA VAL A 158 11.37 -15.10 8.46
C VAL A 158 12.04 -16.46 8.61
N PHE A 159 12.72 -16.94 7.56
CA PHE A 159 13.48 -18.18 7.62
C PHE A 159 14.56 -18.13 8.69
N PHE A 160 15.43 -17.11 8.68
CA PHE A 160 16.48 -16.96 9.70
C PHE A 160 15.92 -16.78 11.11
N ALA A 161 14.92 -15.92 11.27
CA ALA A 161 14.27 -15.72 12.57
C ALA A 161 13.66 -17.01 13.12
N GLY A 162 13.16 -17.90 12.26
CA GLY A 162 12.62 -19.20 12.65
C GLY A 162 13.66 -20.20 13.19
N PHE A 163 14.91 -20.16 12.69
CA PHE A 163 15.99 -21.03 13.17
C PHE A 163 16.69 -20.52 14.43
N ASP A 164 16.78 -19.19 14.59
CA ASP A 164 17.43 -18.57 15.77
C ASP A 164 16.49 -18.40 16.97
N THR A 165 15.21 -18.75 16.84
CA THR A 165 14.24 -18.59 17.93
C THR A 165 14.39 -19.69 18.97
N THR A 166 14.86 -19.33 20.17
CA THR A 166 14.88 -20.19 21.37
C THR A 166 13.61 -20.06 22.22
N ASN A 167 12.76 -19.07 21.92
CA ASN A 167 11.55 -18.75 22.69
C ASN A 167 10.32 -19.44 22.10
N SER A 168 9.38 -19.87 22.95
CA SER A 168 8.09 -20.39 22.49
C SER A 168 7.27 -19.29 21.80
N PHE A 169 6.55 -19.66 20.74
CA PHE A 169 5.60 -18.76 20.08
C PHE A 169 4.41 -18.47 21.02
N GLU A 170 4.44 -17.34 21.72
CA GLU A 170 3.29 -16.86 22.49
C GLU A 170 2.30 -16.17 21.54
N LEU A 171 1.18 -16.84 21.27
CA LEU A 171 0.10 -16.36 20.41
C LEU A 171 -0.98 -15.58 21.19
N THR A 172 -0.63 -15.06 22.35
CA THR A 172 -1.52 -14.31 23.22
C THR A 172 -1.96 -13.03 22.53
N GLN A 173 -3.27 -12.85 22.33
CA GLN A 173 -3.81 -11.66 21.69
C GLN A 173 -3.84 -10.50 22.70
N VAL A 174 -3.40 -9.33 22.26
CA VAL A 174 -3.27 -8.13 23.10
C VAL A 174 -4.29 -7.10 22.65
N PHE A 175 -5.01 -6.53 23.63
CA PHE A 175 -5.81 -5.32 23.44
C PHE A 175 -5.06 -4.15 24.08
N PRO A 176 -4.52 -3.23 23.27
CA PRO A 176 -3.94 -1.97 23.72
C PRO A 176 -4.81 -1.25 24.74
N LYS A 177 -4.21 -0.81 25.86
CA LYS A 177 -4.90 -0.04 26.91
C LYS A 177 -4.41 1.39 26.99
N GLU A 178 -3.15 1.61 26.66
CA GLU A 178 -2.54 2.94 26.69
C GLU A 178 -2.96 3.76 25.46
N THR A 179 -3.14 5.08 25.66
CA THR A 179 -3.59 5.99 24.59
C THR A 179 -2.70 5.95 23.35
N ILE A 180 -1.38 5.81 23.54
CA ILE A 180 -0.40 5.74 22.44
C ILE A 180 -0.57 4.44 21.64
N GLU A 181 -0.76 3.32 22.33
CA GLU A 181 -0.94 2.02 21.70
C GLU A 181 -2.29 1.93 20.98
N ILE A 182 -3.35 2.55 21.54
CA ILE A 182 -4.65 2.68 20.88
C ILE A 182 -4.52 3.54 19.62
N ALA A 183 -3.81 4.66 19.69
CA ALA A 183 -3.54 5.50 18.51
C ALA A 183 -2.77 4.73 17.44
N PHE A 184 -1.78 3.93 17.83
CA PHE A 184 -1.05 3.02 16.94
C PHE A 184 -1.99 1.99 16.33
N LEU A 185 -2.85 1.34 17.12
CA LEU A 185 -3.82 0.35 16.63
C LEU A 185 -4.76 0.95 15.57
N VAL A 186 -5.28 2.16 15.83
CA VAL A 186 -6.14 2.88 14.87
C VAL A 186 -5.37 3.19 13.58
N ALA A 187 -4.13 3.67 13.67
CA ALA A 187 -3.30 3.94 12.51
C ALA A 187 -2.97 2.66 11.73
N PHE A 188 -2.59 1.59 12.43
CA PHE A 188 -2.29 0.27 11.88
C PHE A 188 -3.50 -0.30 11.13
N MET A 189 -4.66 -0.38 11.79
CA MET A 189 -5.88 -0.89 11.18
C MET A 189 -6.39 -0.01 10.04
N GLY A 190 -6.25 1.31 10.19
CA GLY A 190 -6.66 2.32 9.21
C GLY A 190 -5.86 2.24 7.90
N TRP A 191 -4.58 1.88 7.96
CA TRP A 191 -3.71 1.79 6.78
C TRP A 191 -3.54 0.38 6.22
N MET A 192 -3.67 -0.66 7.04
CA MET A 192 -3.48 -2.05 6.61
C MET A 192 -4.72 -2.59 5.88
N PRO A 193 -4.61 -3.29 4.74
CA PRO A 193 -3.41 -3.45 3.91
C PRO A 193 -3.12 -2.22 3.03
N ALA A 194 -4.16 -1.47 2.67
CA ALA A 194 -4.10 -0.22 1.93
C ALA A 194 -5.25 0.73 2.37
N PRO A 195 -5.17 2.03 2.04
CA PRO A 195 -6.29 2.94 2.22
C PRO A 195 -7.42 2.65 1.21
N LEU A 196 -8.65 3.02 1.57
CA LEU A 196 -9.87 2.63 0.84
C LEU A 196 -10.03 3.33 -0.52
N ASP A 197 -9.43 4.51 -0.67
CA ASP A 197 -9.36 5.29 -1.91
C ASP A 197 -8.67 4.53 -3.07
N VAL A 198 -7.77 3.61 -2.76
CA VAL A 198 -7.11 2.74 -3.75
C VAL A 198 -8.12 1.91 -4.56
N SER A 199 -9.30 1.61 -4.00
CA SER A 199 -10.36 0.91 -4.75
C SER A 199 -10.80 1.68 -6.01
N VAL A 200 -10.82 3.01 -5.94
CA VAL A 200 -11.14 3.89 -7.08
C VAL A 200 -10.04 3.80 -8.13
N TRP A 201 -8.77 3.76 -7.72
CA TRP A 201 -7.63 3.67 -8.61
C TRP A 201 -7.59 2.32 -9.33
N GLN A 202 -7.87 1.24 -8.58
CA GLN A 202 -8.02 -0.10 -9.15
C GLN A 202 -9.12 -0.17 -10.21
N SER A 203 -10.25 0.54 -10.00
CA SER A 203 -11.34 0.61 -10.97
C SER A 203 -10.85 1.19 -12.32
N ILE A 204 -10.09 2.29 -12.27
CA ILE A 204 -9.52 2.95 -13.44
C ILE A 204 -8.48 2.06 -14.13
N TRP A 205 -7.54 1.48 -13.37
CA TRP A 205 -6.53 0.58 -13.92
C TRP A 205 -7.13 -0.67 -14.57
N THR A 206 -8.26 -1.15 -14.04
CA THR A 206 -9.00 -2.27 -14.62
C THR A 206 -9.56 -1.91 -15.99
N LEU A 207 -10.14 -0.73 -16.16
CA LEU A 207 -10.63 -0.24 -17.46
C LEU A 207 -9.50 -0.04 -18.46
N GLU A 208 -8.40 0.59 -18.05
CA GLU A 208 -7.25 0.84 -18.91
C GLU A 208 -6.60 -0.46 -19.41
N LYS A 209 -6.50 -1.45 -18.53
CA LYS A 209 -6.06 -2.78 -18.94
C LYS A 209 -7.02 -3.43 -19.92
N LYS A 210 -8.33 -3.35 -19.68
CA LYS A 210 -9.35 -3.90 -20.59
C LYS A 210 -9.27 -3.26 -21.98
N LYS A 211 -9.03 -1.95 -22.07
CA LYS A 211 -8.78 -1.23 -23.34
C LYS A 211 -7.53 -1.76 -24.04
N LYS A 212 -6.41 -1.89 -23.32
CA LYS A 212 -5.17 -2.46 -23.88
C LYS A 212 -5.35 -3.87 -24.40
N GLU A 213 -6.08 -4.73 -23.68
CA GLU A 213 -6.34 -6.11 -24.13
C GLU A 213 -7.26 -6.18 -25.36
N LYS A 214 -8.24 -5.27 -25.48
CA LYS A 214 -9.08 -5.16 -26.70
C LYS A 214 -8.30 -4.72 -27.93
N ASN A 215 -7.28 -3.87 -27.76
CA ASN A 215 -6.45 -3.39 -28.88
C ASN A 215 -5.37 -4.38 -29.33
N ILE A 216 -5.20 -5.50 -28.60
CA ILE A 216 -4.22 -6.56 -28.91
C ILE A 216 -4.90 -7.75 -29.64
N ASN A 217 -6.24 -7.80 -29.65
CA ASN A 217 -7.04 -8.77 -30.40
C ASN A 217 -7.66 -8.11 -31.63
#